data_AF-A0A935X844-F1
#
_entry.id   AF-A0A935X844-F1
#
_cell.length_a   1.000
_cell.length_b   1.000
_cell.length_c   1.000
_cell.angle_alpha   90.00
_cell.angle_beta   90.00
_cell.angle_gamma   90.00
#
_symmetry.space_group_name_H-M   'P 1'
#
loop_
_entity.id
_entity.type
_entity.pdbx_description
1 polymer ?
#
loop_
_entity_poly.entity_id
_entity_poly.type
_entity_poly.pdbx_seq_one_letter_code
_entity_poly.pdbx_strand_id
1 'polypeptide(L)'
;MTFLPAPMHRRPVPGAAPVLVARLEPIVRALVASAVLSLAVLSLAPLLPLTPLAQAQETAERAAAPGAARRNSNQGTKQATAKPKAKSTTKRAAKGDTAKGDTARRASVGALGRNAGDRHLAYRETGSDLDSLWPPKMPAPLPGAILPAKRVIAFYGNPLSRRMGILGEFDPPEMLRRLDAEVAEWNRLDPQHPVQPALHLIAVVAQAGAGSDGKYRARMDSVMVEKVYAWAKSRNAILFLDVQVGLSTLQAELPLLERYLKRPDVHLGIDPEFSMKNGGRPGKRIGTYDASDINYASRFLAGLVDKYQLPPKLLVVHRFTQKGVTNARDIRLDPKVQVVMHMDGFGAPWLKRDSYYSYVKKEPVQFAGWKQFTKPRNDSPPTSKPELLRLWPAPLYIQYQ
;
A
#
# COMPACT_ATOMS: atom_id res chain seq x y z
N MET A 1 52.11 31.23 -11.30
CA MET A 1 53.43 31.67 -11.82
C MET A 1 54.42 30.57 -11.39
N THR A 2 55.11 29.79 -12.23
CA THR A 2 55.46 29.94 -13.64
C THR A 2 55.96 28.56 -14.14
N PHE A 3 55.41 28.11 -15.28
CA PHE A 3 55.99 27.34 -16.39
C PHE A 3 56.99 26.16 -16.22
N LEU A 4 56.59 25.05 -16.87
CA LEU A 4 57.39 23.97 -17.49
C LEU A 4 58.53 24.48 -18.39
N PRO A 5 59.56 23.66 -18.69
CA PRO A 5 59.54 22.90 -19.95
C PRO A 5 60.21 21.50 -19.94
N ALA A 6 59.74 20.64 -20.85
CA ALA A 6 60.50 19.54 -21.48
C ALA A 6 60.96 20.01 -22.88
N PRO A 7 61.52 19.22 -23.82
CA PRO A 7 62.05 17.83 -23.79
C PRO A 7 63.43 17.67 -24.53
N MET A 8 64.01 16.47 -24.55
CA MET A 8 64.82 16.02 -25.70
C MET A 8 64.84 14.49 -25.86
N HIS A 9 64.74 14.07 -27.13
CA HIS A 9 64.54 12.73 -27.66
C HIS A 9 65.85 12.00 -28.05
N ARG A 10 65.70 10.68 -28.29
CA ARG A 10 66.48 9.71 -29.13
C ARG A 10 67.19 8.63 -28.28
N ARG A 11 67.13 7.31 -28.54
CA ARG A 11 66.94 6.50 -29.78
C ARG A 11 66.70 4.98 -29.41
N PRO A 12 66.58 3.99 -30.33
CA PRO A 12 65.51 2.97 -30.31
C PRO A 12 65.94 1.46 -30.30
N VAL A 13 64.93 0.60 -30.02
CA VAL A 13 64.57 -0.84 -30.30
C VAL A 13 65.59 -1.87 -30.89
N PRO A 14 65.42 -3.21 -30.67
CA PRO A 14 64.43 -4.02 -31.44
C PRO A 14 63.75 -5.22 -30.72
N GLY A 15 62.63 -5.69 -31.28
CA GLY A 15 61.95 -6.98 -30.98
C GLY A 15 60.41 -6.86 -31.02
N ALA A 16 59.77 -6.65 -32.18
CA ALA A 16 59.30 -7.65 -33.16
C ALA A 16 58.17 -8.58 -32.65
N ALA A 17 56.94 -8.32 -33.15
CA ALA A 17 55.79 -9.24 -33.22
C ALA A 17 56.00 -10.26 -34.38
N PRO A 18 55.16 -11.30 -34.63
CA PRO A 18 53.78 -11.15 -35.18
C PRO A 18 52.75 -12.26 -34.80
N VAL A 19 51.44 -11.96 -34.77
CA VAL A 19 50.35 -12.30 -35.73
C VAL A 19 49.99 -13.80 -35.91
N LEU A 20 48.78 -14.14 -35.43
CA LEU A 20 47.67 -14.92 -36.02
C LEU A 20 47.97 -15.86 -37.23
N VAL A 21 47.49 -17.12 -37.17
CA VAL A 21 46.65 -17.81 -38.20
C VAL A 21 46.35 -19.29 -37.81
N ALA A 22 45.05 -19.58 -37.71
CA ALA A 22 44.27 -20.75 -38.13
C ALA A 22 44.68 -22.23 -37.84
N ARG A 23 43.68 -22.95 -37.27
CA ARG A 23 43.11 -24.25 -37.72
C ARG A 23 43.96 -25.53 -37.59
N LEU A 24 43.61 -26.41 -36.64
CA LEU A 24 42.69 -27.57 -36.81
C LEU A 24 42.89 -28.61 -35.67
N GLU A 25 41.75 -29.13 -35.20
CA GLU A 25 41.50 -30.29 -34.33
C GLU A 25 42.35 -31.55 -34.64
N PRO A 26 42.57 -32.53 -33.71
CA PRO A 26 41.51 -33.19 -32.92
C PRO A 26 41.91 -33.86 -31.58
N ILE A 27 41.38 -33.42 -30.43
CA ILE A 27 41.39 -34.24 -29.18
C ILE A 27 40.04 -34.21 -28.41
N VAL A 28 39.04 -33.42 -28.82
CA VAL A 28 37.75 -33.33 -28.07
C VAL A 28 36.65 -34.20 -28.71
N ARG A 29 36.94 -35.49 -28.96
CA ARG A 29 35.96 -36.44 -29.50
C ARG A 29 35.87 -37.80 -28.80
N ALA A 30 36.33 -37.91 -27.55
CA ALA A 30 36.30 -39.18 -26.80
C ALA A 30 35.66 -39.09 -25.40
N LEU A 31 34.70 -38.20 -25.18
CA LEU A 31 33.92 -38.13 -23.93
C LEU A 31 32.44 -37.79 -24.14
N VAL A 32 31.90 -38.21 -25.30
CA VAL A 32 30.46 -38.24 -25.58
C VAL A 32 30.13 -39.55 -26.28
N ALA A 33 30.06 -40.65 -25.51
CA ALA A 33 29.39 -41.90 -25.89
C ALA A 33 29.43 -42.92 -24.74
N SER A 34 28.71 -42.65 -23.65
CA SER A 34 28.14 -43.71 -22.76
C SER A 34 27.34 -43.06 -21.65
N ALA A 35 26.08 -42.72 -21.94
CA ALA A 35 24.99 -42.64 -20.96
C ALA A 35 23.71 -42.19 -21.69
N VAL A 36 23.25 -43.02 -22.64
CA VAL A 36 21.83 -43.03 -23.00
C VAL A 36 21.27 -44.31 -22.42
N LEU A 37 20.10 -44.19 -21.79
CA LEU A 37 19.25 -45.22 -21.21
C LEU A 37 19.45 -45.52 -19.71
N SER A 38 18.89 -44.65 -18.86
CA SER A 38 18.12 -45.09 -17.69
C SER A 38 17.19 -43.97 -17.18
N LEU A 39 15.90 -44.21 -17.42
CA LEU A 39 14.70 -43.75 -16.73
C LEU A 39 14.67 -42.32 -16.13
N ALA A 40 13.88 -41.50 -16.81
CA ALA A 40 13.17 -40.37 -16.24
C ALA A 40 12.32 -40.80 -15.03
N VAL A 41 12.68 -40.30 -13.84
CA VAL A 41 11.72 -39.97 -12.77
C VAL A 41 12.12 -38.57 -12.28
N LEU A 42 11.75 -37.55 -13.07
CA LEU A 42 11.76 -36.18 -12.59
C LEU A 42 10.53 -36.02 -11.70
N SER A 43 10.74 -35.92 -10.39
CA SER A 43 9.75 -35.46 -9.44
C SER A 43 9.26 -34.08 -9.87
N LEU A 44 8.08 -34.05 -10.50
CA LEU A 44 7.31 -32.85 -10.75
C LEU A 44 6.80 -32.33 -9.40
N ALA A 45 7.58 -31.47 -8.74
CA ALA A 45 7.01 -30.57 -7.75
C ALA A 45 6.21 -29.51 -8.54
N PRO A 46 4.89 -29.36 -8.31
CA PRO A 46 4.11 -28.38 -9.05
C PRO A 46 4.58 -26.97 -8.65
N LEU A 47 5.06 -26.20 -9.62
CA LEU A 47 5.09 -24.74 -9.53
C LEU A 47 3.64 -24.26 -9.31
N LEU A 48 3.31 -23.97 -8.06
CA LEU A 48 2.07 -23.28 -7.71
C LEU A 48 2.06 -21.93 -8.45
N PRO A 49 1.00 -21.59 -9.20
CA PRO A 49 0.94 -20.32 -9.91
C PRO A 49 0.91 -19.16 -8.91
N LEU A 50 1.66 -18.09 -9.21
CA LEU A 50 1.75 -16.83 -8.45
C LEU A 50 0.44 -15.99 -8.46
N THR A 51 -0.69 -16.57 -8.88
CA THR A 51 -2.02 -15.96 -8.90
C THR A 51 -2.66 -15.64 -7.53
N PRO A 52 -2.37 -16.30 -6.38
CA PRO A 52 -3.11 -16.02 -5.14
C PRO A 52 -2.73 -14.70 -4.46
N LEU A 53 -1.54 -14.14 -4.74
CA LEU A 53 -1.03 -12.90 -4.13
C LEU A 53 -1.91 -11.69 -4.46
N ALA A 54 -2.17 -11.43 -5.75
CA ALA A 54 -2.93 -10.27 -6.19
C ALA A 54 -4.45 -10.40 -5.94
N GLN A 55 -4.96 -11.63 -5.82
CA GLN A 55 -6.39 -11.88 -5.67
C GLN A 55 -6.92 -11.42 -4.32
N ALA A 56 -6.16 -11.57 -3.22
CA ALA A 56 -6.61 -11.15 -1.89
C ALA A 56 -6.82 -9.63 -1.81
N GLN A 57 -5.88 -8.86 -2.36
CA GLN A 57 -5.94 -7.40 -2.36
C GLN A 57 -7.02 -6.87 -3.32
N GLU A 58 -7.13 -7.42 -4.53
CA GLU A 58 -8.20 -7.04 -5.47
C GLU A 58 -9.58 -7.45 -4.98
N THR A 59 -9.70 -8.57 -4.26
CA THR A 59 -10.99 -8.98 -3.67
C THR A 59 -11.34 -8.14 -2.46
N ALA A 60 -10.39 -7.68 -1.65
CA ALA A 60 -10.63 -6.68 -0.60
C ALA A 60 -11.12 -5.35 -1.23
N GLU A 61 -10.45 -4.86 -2.27
CA GLU A 61 -10.86 -3.66 -3.02
C GLU A 61 -12.26 -3.82 -3.63
N ARG A 62 -12.57 -4.98 -4.24
CA ARG A 62 -13.90 -5.27 -4.81
C ARG A 62 -14.99 -5.50 -3.77
N ALA A 63 -14.68 -6.12 -2.63
CA ALA A 63 -15.65 -6.35 -1.55
C ALA A 63 -16.04 -5.04 -0.85
N ALA A 64 -15.18 -4.03 -0.94
CA ALA A 64 -15.40 -2.70 -0.40
C ALA A 64 -16.00 -1.69 -1.40
N ALA A 65 -16.05 -2.03 -2.69
CA ALA A 65 -16.70 -1.20 -3.68
C ALA A 65 -18.24 -1.17 -3.44
N PRO A 66 -18.90 0.00 -3.50
CA PRO A 66 -20.36 0.08 -3.40
C PRO A 66 -21.00 -0.75 -4.53
N GLY A 67 -21.82 -1.73 -4.14
CA GLY A 67 -22.04 -2.97 -4.89
C GLY A 67 -22.63 -2.87 -6.30
N ALA A 68 -21.94 -3.51 -7.26
CA ALA A 68 -22.53 -4.01 -8.50
C ALA A 68 -23.15 -5.39 -8.24
N ALA A 69 -24.48 -5.45 -8.26
CA ALA A 69 -25.22 -6.69 -8.07
C ALA A 69 -25.01 -7.63 -9.27
N ARG A 70 -24.54 -8.87 -9.00
CA ARG A 70 -24.60 -9.99 -9.94
C ARG A 70 -26.06 -10.35 -10.22
N ARG A 71 -26.49 -10.26 -11.47
CA ARG A 71 -27.73 -10.90 -11.94
C ARG A 71 -27.50 -12.41 -12.01
N ASN A 72 -28.17 -13.16 -11.15
CA ASN A 72 -28.38 -14.60 -11.36
C ASN A 72 -29.68 -14.76 -12.15
N SER A 73 -29.57 -15.22 -13.39
CA SER A 73 -30.69 -15.72 -14.19
C SER A 73 -30.96 -17.17 -13.80
N ASN A 74 -31.96 -17.41 -12.96
CA ASN A 74 -32.62 -18.72 -12.89
C ASN A 74 -33.96 -18.60 -13.62
N GLN A 75 -34.01 -19.18 -14.82
CA GLN A 75 -35.25 -19.54 -15.49
C GLN A 75 -35.82 -20.77 -14.76
N GLY A 76 -37.00 -20.60 -14.16
CA GLY A 76 -37.83 -21.66 -13.62
C GLY A 76 -39.27 -21.42 -14.07
N THR A 77 -39.75 -22.33 -14.90
CA THR A 77 -41.04 -22.40 -15.58
C THR A 77 -42.25 -22.26 -14.63
N LYS A 78 -43.24 -21.45 -15.02
CA LYS A 78 -44.60 -21.45 -14.42
C LYS A 78 -45.59 -22.04 -15.43
N GLN A 79 -46.31 -23.06 -14.99
CA GLN A 79 -47.48 -23.63 -15.65
C GLN A 79 -48.76 -23.04 -15.04
N ALA A 80 -49.75 -22.81 -15.89
CA ALA A 80 -51.00 -22.10 -15.64
C ALA A 80 -52.10 -22.99 -15.06
N THR A 81 -53.11 -22.40 -14.39
CA THR A 81 -54.51 -22.87 -14.40
C THR A 81 -55.49 -21.73 -14.01
N ALA A 82 -56.75 -21.91 -14.42
CA ALA A 82 -57.73 -20.89 -14.76
C ALA A 82 -58.83 -20.58 -13.69
N LYS A 83 -59.63 -19.54 -14.02
CA LYS A 83 -60.81 -18.92 -13.37
C LYS A 83 -62.09 -19.80 -13.44
N PRO A 84 -63.23 -19.55 -12.72
CA PRO A 84 -64.24 -18.47 -13.02
C PRO A 84 -65.01 -17.88 -11.76
N LYS A 85 -65.39 -16.58 -11.63
CA LYS A 85 -66.52 -15.73 -12.14
C LYS A 85 -67.84 -15.69 -11.28
N ALA A 86 -68.22 -14.51 -10.72
CA ALA A 86 -69.59 -13.91 -10.58
C ALA A 86 -69.50 -12.50 -9.91
N LYS A 87 -69.76 -11.35 -10.59
CA LYS A 87 -70.96 -10.43 -10.62
C LYS A 87 -71.49 -9.99 -9.22
N SER A 88 -71.75 -8.71 -8.87
CA SER A 88 -72.30 -7.56 -9.64
C SER A 88 -72.02 -6.15 -9.02
N THR A 89 -72.12 -5.10 -9.86
CA THR A 89 -72.66 -3.69 -9.66
C THR A 89 -72.08 -2.80 -8.52
N THR A 90 -71.70 -1.51 -8.66
CA THR A 90 -72.05 -0.40 -9.57
C THR A 90 -71.09 0.80 -9.39
N LYS A 91 -70.81 1.55 -10.48
CA LYS A 91 -70.43 3.00 -10.60
C LYS A 91 -69.43 3.64 -9.61
N ARG A 92 -68.30 4.15 -10.12
CA ARG A 92 -68.07 5.59 -10.45
C ARG A 92 -66.66 5.81 -11.05
N ALA A 93 -66.56 6.83 -11.90
CA ALA A 93 -65.52 7.10 -12.89
C ALA A 93 -64.17 7.57 -12.34
N ALA A 94 -63.19 7.55 -13.26
CA ALA A 94 -61.75 7.57 -13.09
C ALA A 94 -61.08 8.94 -12.91
N LYS A 95 -59.97 8.92 -12.15
CA LYS A 95 -58.63 9.54 -12.36
C LYS A 95 -57.89 9.30 -11.03
N GLY A 96 -56.81 8.53 -10.93
CA GLY A 96 -55.65 8.43 -11.80
C GLY A 96 -54.49 9.14 -11.09
N ASP A 97 -53.83 8.44 -10.16
CA ASP A 97 -52.39 8.57 -9.86
C ASP A 97 -52.01 7.66 -8.66
N THR A 98 -51.63 6.43 -8.98
CA THR A 98 -50.96 5.54 -8.04
C THR A 98 -49.47 5.88 -8.03
N ALA A 99 -49.01 6.35 -6.87
CA ALA A 99 -47.63 6.62 -6.54
C ALA A 99 -46.73 5.42 -6.92
N LYS A 100 -45.88 5.63 -7.94
CA LYS A 100 -44.67 4.82 -8.14
C LYS A 100 -43.68 5.20 -7.05
N GLY A 101 -43.52 4.32 -6.08
CA GLY A 101 -42.39 4.34 -5.16
C GLY A 101 -41.10 4.04 -5.91
N ASP A 102 -40.43 5.07 -6.39
CA ASP A 102 -39.06 4.98 -6.88
C ASP A 102 -38.13 4.73 -5.69
N THR A 103 -37.76 3.47 -5.49
CA THR A 103 -36.60 3.10 -4.66
C THR A 103 -35.32 3.37 -5.45
N ALA A 104 -35.05 4.65 -5.71
CA ALA A 104 -33.75 5.09 -6.17
C ALA A 104 -32.73 4.84 -5.06
N ARG A 105 -31.82 3.88 -5.29
CA ARG A 105 -30.59 3.71 -4.49
C ARG A 105 -29.92 5.07 -4.38
N ARG A 106 -29.96 5.69 -3.20
CA ARG A 106 -29.14 6.87 -2.91
C ARG A 106 -27.68 6.44 -3.03
N ALA A 107 -27.00 6.92 -4.07
CA ALA A 107 -25.54 6.97 -4.08
C ALA A 107 -25.09 7.66 -2.78
N SER A 108 -24.01 7.19 -2.16
CA SER A 108 -23.44 7.80 -0.97
C SER A 108 -23.04 9.24 -1.29
N VAL A 109 -23.92 10.19 -1.01
CA VAL A 109 -23.61 11.62 -1.05
C VAL A 109 -22.81 11.89 0.21
N GLY A 110 -21.55 12.30 0.04
CA GLY A 110 -20.70 12.82 1.11
C GLY A 110 -21.38 13.87 1.96
N ALA A 111 -20.81 14.21 3.12
CA ALA A 111 -21.41 15.16 4.06
C ALA A 111 -21.80 16.51 3.41
N LEU A 112 -21.12 16.88 2.31
CA LEU A 112 -21.43 18.04 1.47
C LEU A 112 -21.51 17.72 -0.05
N GLY A 113 -21.42 16.44 -0.42
CA GLY A 113 -21.49 15.96 -1.81
C GLY A 113 -20.36 16.45 -2.74
N ARG A 114 -20.51 16.15 -4.05
CA ARG A 114 -19.55 16.51 -5.12
C ARG A 114 -19.27 18.02 -5.19
N ASN A 115 -20.26 18.84 -4.85
CA ASN A 115 -20.22 20.30 -4.98
C ASN A 115 -19.60 21.00 -3.77
N ALA A 116 -19.15 20.26 -2.76
CA ALA A 116 -18.53 20.85 -1.58
C ALA A 116 -17.31 21.70 -1.94
N GLY A 117 -16.63 21.37 -3.05
CA GLY A 117 -15.44 22.06 -3.53
C GLY A 117 -14.51 22.40 -2.38
N ASP A 118 -14.23 23.69 -2.26
CA ASP A 118 -13.32 24.29 -1.29
C ASP A 118 -13.88 24.48 0.12
N ARG A 119 -15.18 24.22 0.33
CA ARG A 119 -15.88 24.44 1.61
C ARG A 119 -15.97 23.20 2.47
N HIS A 120 -15.32 22.11 2.07
CA HIS A 120 -15.45 20.86 2.79
C HIS A 120 -14.81 20.94 4.18
N LEU A 121 -15.48 20.41 5.19
CA LEU A 121 -15.02 20.38 6.59
C LEU A 121 -13.75 19.55 6.83
N ALA A 122 -13.21 18.92 5.78
CA ALA A 122 -11.92 18.23 5.85
C ALA A 122 -10.77 19.19 5.62
N TYR A 123 -11.02 20.32 4.97
CA TYR A 123 -10.02 21.33 4.71
C TYR A 123 -9.81 22.22 5.93
N ARG A 124 -8.66 22.88 5.95
CA ARG A 124 -8.32 23.91 6.93
C ARG A 124 -9.19 25.14 6.71
N GLU A 125 -9.48 25.89 7.78
CA GLU A 125 -10.12 27.21 7.71
C GLU A 125 -11.53 27.20 7.08
N THR A 126 -12.21 26.05 7.08
CA THR A 126 -13.60 25.91 6.61
C THR A 126 -14.63 25.87 7.75
N GLY A 127 -14.21 26.17 8.98
CA GLY A 127 -15.10 26.26 10.15
C GLY A 127 -15.52 24.89 10.69
N SER A 128 -14.63 23.89 10.63
CA SER A 128 -14.92 22.58 11.23
C SER A 128 -14.63 22.61 12.73
N ASP A 129 -15.61 22.20 13.54
CA ASP A 129 -15.42 22.03 14.99
C ASP A 129 -14.31 21.01 15.35
N LEU A 130 -13.89 20.17 14.39
CA LEU A 130 -12.80 19.21 14.56
C LEU A 130 -11.42 19.86 14.38
N ASP A 131 -11.33 21.11 13.94
CA ASP A 131 -10.05 21.80 13.72
C ASP A 131 -9.25 21.91 15.02
N SER A 132 -9.92 22.13 16.15
CA SER A 132 -9.32 22.23 17.48
C SER A 132 -8.79 20.91 18.04
N LEU A 133 -9.11 19.78 17.40
CA LEU A 133 -8.57 18.47 17.77
C LEU A 133 -7.14 18.25 17.26
N TRP A 134 -6.64 19.14 16.39
CA TRP A 134 -5.34 19.01 15.74
C TRP A 134 -4.44 20.25 15.95
N PRO A 135 -3.13 20.05 16.20
CA PRO A 135 -2.49 18.77 16.48
C PRO A 135 -2.90 18.25 17.89
N PRO A 136 -3.04 16.93 18.08
CA PRO A 136 -3.28 16.36 19.41
C PRO A 136 -2.05 16.56 20.31
N LYS A 137 -2.25 16.42 21.63
CA LYS A 137 -1.14 16.39 22.58
C LYS A 137 -0.22 15.20 22.26
N MET A 138 1.02 15.50 21.88
CA MET A 138 2.03 14.52 21.49
C MET A 138 3.37 14.81 22.17
N PRO A 139 4.22 13.79 22.40
CA PRO A 139 5.53 14.00 22.98
C PRO A 139 6.43 14.83 22.04
N ALA A 140 7.42 15.51 22.62
CA ALA A 140 8.42 16.22 21.85
C ALA A 140 9.20 15.25 20.95
N PRO A 141 9.45 15.59 19.66
CA PRO A 141 10.25 14.75 18.78
C PRO A 141 11.68 14.58 19.32
N LEU A 142 12.19 13.35 19.31
CA LEU A 142 13.60 13.06 19.62
C LEU A 142 14.51 13.40 18.42
N PRO A 143 15.82 13.56 18.64
CA PRO A 143 16.79 13.68 17.54
C PRO A 143 16.63 12.55 16.51
N GLY A 144 16.64 12.90 15.23
CA GLY A 144 16.43 11.96 14.13
C GLY A 144 14.97 11.64 13.81
N ALA A 145 13.99 12.23 14.52
CA ALA A 145 12.59 12.20 14.11
C ALA A 145 12.44 12.81 12.70
N ILE A 146 11.51 12.24 11.92
CA ILE A 146 11.27 12.64 10.52
C ILE A 146 10.12 13.64 10.46
N LEU A 147 9.05 13.37 11.23
CA LEU A 147 7.87 14.19 11.36
C LEU A 147 7.96 15.06 12.62
N PRO A 148 7.43 16.30 12.61
CA PRO A 148 6.72 16.93 11.51
C PRO A 148 7.62 17.61 10.47
N ALA A 149 8.94 17.65 10.65
CA ALA A 149 9.84 18.50 9.84
C ALA A 149 9.94 18.12 8.35
N LYS A 150 9.61 16.87 7.98
CA LYS A 150 9.67 16.37 6.61
C LYS A 150 8.33 15.81 6.17
N ARG A 151 8.09 15.78 4.85
CA ARG A 151 7.01 14.98 4.26
C ARG A 151 7.56 13.68 3.70
N VAL A 152 6.95 12.55 4.02
CA VAL A 152 7.31 11.25 3.44
C VAL A 152 6.51 11.03 2.15
N ILE A 153 7.21 10.77 1.05
CA ILE A 153 6.61 10.36 -0.22
C ILE A 153 7.01 8.91 -0.51
N ALA A 154 6.03 8.02 -0.48
CA ALA A 154 6.24 6.58 -0.54
C ALA A 154 5.68 5.96 -1.81
N PHE A 155 6.46 5.09 -2.48
CA PHE A 155 5.94 4.17 -3.49
C PHE A 155 5.68 2.82 -2.84
N TYR A 156 4.43 2.37 -2.90
CA TYR A 156 3.97 1.16 -2.22
C TYR A 156 3.83 -0.03 -3.17
N GLY A 157 4.06 -1.23 -2.65
CA GLY A 157 3.59 -2.44 -3.29
C GLY A 157 4.44 -3.68 -3.08
N ASN A 158 4.30 -4.63 -3.98
CA ASN A 158 5.07 -5.87 -4.02
C ASN A 158 5.72 -6.08 -5.40
N PRO A 159 7.06 -6.14 -5.49
CA PRO A 159 7.77 -6.34 -6.76
C PRO A 159 7.41 -7.61 -7.54
N LEU A 160 6.81 -8.62 -6.89
CA LEU A 160 6.38 -9.87 -7.52
C LEU A 160 5.01 -9.75 -8.21
N SER A 161 4.36 -8.59 -8.18
CA SER A 161 3.02 -8.40 -8.73
C SER A 161 2.82 -7.02 -9.35
N ARG A 162 2.53 -6.99 -10.66
CA ARG A 162 2.15 -5.75 -11.38
C ARG A 162 0.80 -5.15 -10.96
N ARG A 163 0.08 -5.84 -10.07
CA ARG A 163 -1.29 -5.47 -9.64
C ARG A 163 -1.32 -4.99 -8.20
N MET A 164 -0.24 -5.14 -7.45
CA MET A 164 -0.15 -4.79 -6.03
C MET A 164 0.77 -3.59 -5.83
N GLY A 165 0.50 -2.50 -6.54
CA GLY A 165 1.19 -1.22 -6.38
C GLY A 165 2.42 -0.99 -7.27
N ILE A 166 2.92 0.23 -7.19
CA ILE A 166 3.95 0.81 -8.07
C ILE A 166 5.27 0.03 -8.02
N LEU A 167 5.64 -0.55 -6.87
CA LEU A 167 6.89 -1.31 -6.74
C LEU A 167 6.97 -2.53 -7.67
N GLY A 168 5.84 -3.07 -8.11
CA GLY A 168 5.79 -4.16 -9.09
C GLY A 168 5.28 -3.73 -10.46
N GLU A 169 4.81 -2.49 -10.62
CA GLU A 169 4.19 -2.04 -11.87
C GLU A 169 5.21 -1.69 -12.95
N PHE A 170 6.32 -1.06 -12.56
CA PHE A 170 7.37 -0.62 -13.47
C PHE A 170 8.68 -1.37 -13.19
N ASP A 171 9.57 -1.39 -14.17
CA ASP A 171 10.94 -1.83 -13.94
C ASP A 171 11.64 -0.89 -12.94
N PRO A 172 12.54 -1.39 -12.08
CA PRO A 172 13.09 -0.61 -10.97
C PRO A 172 13.72 0.74 -11.35
N PRO A 173 14.50 0.86 -12.44
CA PRO A 173 15.05 2.16 -12.84
C PRO A 173 13.97 3.20 -13.19
N GLU A 174 12.91 2.78 -13.88
CA GLU A 174 11.80 3.65 -14.23
C GLU A 174 10.94 3.99 -13.00
N MET A 175 10.71 3.02 -12.11
CA MET A 175 10.05 3.24 -10.83
C MET A 175 10.78 4.29 -9.99
N LEU A 176 12.11 4.18 -9.86
CA LEU A 176 12.91 5.13 -9.09
C LEU A 176 12.93 6.52 -9.74
N ARG A 177 13.01 6.60 -11.08
CA ARG A 177 12.92 7.89 -11.79
C ARG A 177 11.58 8.59 -11.55
N ARG A 178 10.48 7.83 -11.45
CA ARG A 178 9.15 8.36 -11.11
C ARG A 178 9.09 8.83 -9.66
N LEU A 179 9.73 8.12 -8.73
CA LEU A 179 9.85 8.56 -7.35
C LEU A 179 10.60 9.89 -7.28
N ASP A 180 11.71 10.03 -8.00
CA ASP A 180 12.50 11.27 -8.07
C ASP A 180 11.65 12.45 -8.58
N ALA A 181 10.78 12.21 -9.57
CA ALA A 181 9.86 13.23 -10.08
C ALA A 181 8.79 13.64 -9.07
N GLU A 182 8.21 12.69 -8.33
CA GLU A 182 7.24 13.01 -7.27
C GLU A 182 7.90 13.77 -6.11
N VAL A 183 9.12 13.39 -5.73
CA VAL A 183 9.93 14.09 -4.72
C VAL A 183 10.17 15.54 -5.14
N ALA A 184 10.61 15.78 -6.38
CA ALA A 184 10.87 17.12 -6.89
C ALA A 184 9.61 17.99 -6.88
N GLU A 185 8.48 17.43 -7.30
CA GLU A 185 7.20 18.16 -7.35
C GLU A 185 6.69 18.52 -5.94
N TRP A 186 6.79 17.59 -4.98
CA TRP A 186 6.38 17.88 -3.61
C TRP A 186 7.29 18.91 -2.92
N ASN A 187 8.61 18.85 -3.14
CA ASN A 187 9.54 19.87 -2.64
C ASN A 187 9.24 21.26 -3.23
N ARG A 188 8.81 21.32 -4.50
CA ARG A 188 8.42 22.57 -5.16
C ARG A 188 7.13 23.15 -4.58
N LEU A 189 6.14 22.30 -4.29
CA LEU A 189 4.82 22.71 -3.80
C LEU A 189 4.81 23.06 -2.30
N ASP A 190 5.68 22.44 -1.51
CA ASP A 190 5.77 22.68 -0.07
C ASP A 190 7.23 22.61 0.42
N PRO A 191 8.00 23.70 0.22
CA PRO A 191 9.40 23.76 0.64
C PRO A 191 9.58 23.78 2.17
N GLN A 192 8.51 24.00 2.96
CA GLN A 192 8.58 23.97 4.42
C GLN A 192 8.70 22.55 4.97
N HIS A 193 8.30 21.54 4.18
CA HIS A 193 8.37 20.13 4.54
C HIS A 193 9.18 19.35 3.49
N PRO A 194 10.53 19.49 3.49
CA PRO A 194 11.37 18.79 2.54
C PRO A 194 11.10 17.29 2.55
N VAL A 195 11.12 16.70 1.37
CA VAL A 195 10.68 15.31 1.17
C VAL A 195 11.73 14.32 1.68
N GLN A 196 11.27 13.33 2.45
CA GLN A 196 11.96 12.07 2.69
C GLN A 196 11.37 11.01 1.73
N PRO A 197 12.09 10.58 0.68
CA PRO A 197 11.60 9.53 -0.19
C PRO A 197 11.51 8.20 0.57
N ALA A 198 10.57 7.34 0.17
CA ALA A 198 10.37 6.03 0.76
C ALA A 198 9.94 4.97 -0.27
N LEU A 199 10.35 3.73 -0.04
CA LEU A 199 9.73 2.55 -0.65
C LEU A 199 8.96 1.80 0.44
N HIS A 200 7.72 1.40 0.17
CA HIS A 200 6.87 0.71 1.13
C HIS A 200 6.52 -0.68 0.62
N LEU A 201 7.30 -1.67 1.08
CA LEU A 201 7.23 -3.06 0.62
C LEU A 201 6.22 -3.86 1.45
N ILE A 202 5.32 -4.57 0.78
CA ILE A 202 4.48 -5.59 1.42
C ILE A 202 5.32 -6.82 1.75
N ALA A 203 5.86 -6.85 2.97
CA ALA A 203 6.81 -7.86 3.44
C ALA A 203 6.09 -9.10 3.97
N VAL A 204 4.91 -8.93 4.57
CA VAL A 204 3.98 -10.02 4.89
C VAL A 204 2.69 -9.77 4.15
N VAL A 205 2.32 -10.68 3.26
CA VAL A 205 1.21 -10.52 2.33
C VAL A 205 0.08 -11.47 2.71
N ALA A 206 -1.12 -10.95 2.94
CA ALA A 206 -2.27 -11.80 3.19
C ALA A 206 -2.63 -12.61 1.94
N GLN A 207 -2.98 -13.87 2.15
CA GLN A 207 -3.25 -14.82 1.07
C GLN A 207 -4.73 -15.18 1.02
N ALA A 208 -5.23 -15.41 -0.19
CA ALA A 208 -6.57 -15.97 -0.36
C ALA A 208 -6.64 -17.44 0.14
N GLY A 209 -5.55 -18.20 -0.04
CA GLY A 209 -5.41 -19.59 0.39
C GLY A 209 -4.68 -19.72 1.73
N ALA A 210 -4.97 -20.80 2.46
CA ALA A 210 -4.22 -21.13 3.67
C ALA A 210 -2.79 -21.54 3.29
N GLY A 211 -1.80 -21.01 4.01
CA GLY A 211 -0.44 -21.58 4.02
C GLY A 211 -0.41 -22.89 4.80
N SER A 212 0.77 -23.52 4.88
CA SER A 212 0.97 -24.79 5.60
C SER A 212 0.62 -24.71 7.10
N ASP A 213 0.72 -23.53 7.70
CA ASP A 213 0.39 -23.25 9.11
C ASP A 213 -1.04 -22.71 9.29
N GLY A 214 -1.85 -22.67 8.23
CA GLY A 214 -3.22 -22.18 8.27
C GLY A 214 -3.36 -20.68 8.48
N LYS A 215 -2.28 -19.87 8.37
CA LYS A 215 -2.30 -18.44 8.72
C LYS A 215 -2.70 -17.48 7.61
N TYR A 216 -2.95 -17.97 6.40
CA TYR A 216 -3.38 -17.16 5.25
C TYR A 216 -2.48 -15.95 5.00
N ARG A 217 -1.16 -16.16 5.06
CA ARG A 217 -0.15 -15.13 4.79
C ARG A 217 1.10 -15.76 4.18
N ALA A 218 1.80 -15.01 3.35
CA ALA A 218 3.12 -15.34 2.82
C ALA A 218 4.11 -14.26 3.24
N ARG A 219 5.37 -14.64 3.49
CA ARG A 219 6.44 -13.70 3.85
C ARG A 219 7.37 -13.55 2.66
N MET A 220 7.81 -12.34 2.37
CA MET A 220 8.88 -12.11 1.40
C MET A 220 10.17 -12.70 1.95
N ASP A 221 10.94 -13.35 1.07
CA ASP A 221 12.25 -13.86 1.44
C ASP A 221 13.24 -12.71 1.69
N SER A 222 14.41 -13.04 2.26
CA SER A 222 15.42 -12.03 2.53
C SER A 222 16.04 -11.43 1.28
N VAL A 223 16.13 -12.19 0.20
CA VAL A 223 16.70 -11.68 -1.05
C VAL A 223 15.83 -10.53 -1.58
N MET A 224 14.51 -10.68 -1.54
CA MET A 224 13.57 -9.65 -1.96
C MET A 224 13.62 -8.42 -1.05
N VAL A 225 13.59 -8.62 0.28
CA VAL A 225 13.65 -7.48 1.22
C VAL A 225 14.95 -6.69 1.06
N GLU A 226 16.09 -7.37 0.94
CA GLU A 226 17.39 -6.71 0.71
C GLU A 226 17.48 -6.04 -0.65
N LYS A 227 16.86 -6.62 -1.69
CA LYS A 227 16.81 -6.02 -3.03
C LYS A 227 16.06 -4.68 -3.00
N VAL A 228 14.90 -4.62 -2.36
CA VAL A 228 14.12 -3.38 -2.23
C VAL A 228 14.83 -2.39 -1.31
N TYR A 229 15.47 -2.86 -0.25
CA TYR A 229 16.31 -2.03 0.60
C TYR A 229 17.46 -1.38 -0.19
N ALA A 230 18.16 -2.12 -1.06
CA ALA A 230 19.19 -1.59 -1.93
C ALA A 230 18.66 -0.50 -2.88
N TRP A 231 17.45 -0.68 -3.44
CA TRP A 231 16.78 0.37 -4.22
C TRP A 231 16.54 1.62 -3.39
N ALA A 232 16.02 1.49 -2.17
CA ALA A 232 15.79 2.62 -1.29
C ALA A 232 17.10 3.37 -0.97
N LYS A 233 18.16 2.63 -0.64
CA LYS A 233 19.50 3.21 -0.38
C LYS A 233 20.05 4.00 -1.57
N SER A 234 19.80 3.55 -2.80
CA SER A 234 20.26 4.24 -4.01
C SER A 234 19.65 5.63 -4.25
N ARG A 235 18.64 6.02 -3.44
CA ARG A 235 17.96 7.32 -3.48
C ARG A 235 17.86 7.98 -2.11
N ASN A 236 18.68 7.54 -1.14
CA ASN A 236 18.59 7.98 0.25
C ASN A 236 17.16 7.88 0.82
N ALA A 237 16.39 6.92 0.31
CA ALA A 237 15.04 6.65 0.72
C ALA A 237 15.01 5.72 1.93
N ILE A 238 13.98 5.87 2.76
CA ILE A 238 13.67 4.94 3.85
C ILE A 238 12.86 3.76 3.30
N LEU A 239 12.88 2.64 4.03
CA LEU A 239 12.08 1.45 3.68
C LEU A 239 11.01 1.25 4.75
N PHE A 240 9.77 1.01 4.33
CA PHE A 240 8.74 0.45 5.19
C PHE A 240 8.56 -1.03 4.87
N LEU A 241 8.46 -1.84 5.93
CA LEU A 241 8.00 -3.22 5.85
C LEU A 241 6.54 -3.25 6.26
N ASP A 242 5.65 -3.50 5.31
CA ASP A 242 4.21 -3.58 5.54
C ASP A 242 3.79 -5.00 5.91
N VAL A 243 2.83 -5.11 6.83
CA VAL A 243 2.42 -6.38 7.43
C VAL A 243 0.91 -6.59 7.36
N GLN A 244 0.53 -7.55 6.51
CA GLN A 244 -0.81 -8.10 6.38
C GLN A 244 -0.87 -9.47 7.04
N VAL A 245 -1.30 -9.53 8.31
CA VAL A 245 -1.13 -10.71 9.16
C VAL A 245 -2.01 -11.92 8.80
N GLY A 246 -3.11 -11.73 8.07
CA GLY A 246 -4.08 -12.79 7.81
C GLY A 246 -4.70 -13.31 9.12
N LEU A 247 -4.57 -14.60 9.39
CA LEU A 247 -4.95 -15.24 10.66
C LEU A 247 -3.79 -15.34 11.67
N SER A 248 -2.65 -14.71 11.37
CA SER A 248 -1.56 -14.52 12.33
C SER A 248 -1.82 -13.29 13.23
N THR A 249 -0.83 -12.93 14.04
CA THR A 249 -0.86 -11.75 14.91
C THR A 249 0.40 -10.92 14.75
N LEU A 250 0.36 -9.64 15.11
CA LEU A 250 1.56 -8.78 15.12
C LEU A 250 2.64 -9.37 16.04
N GLN A 251 2.24 -10.00 17.15
CA GLN A 251 3.11 -10.65 18.12
C GLN A 251 3.92 -11.80 17.49
N ALA A 252 3.35 -12.51 16.52
CA ALA A 252 4.03 -13.58 15.82
C ALA A 252 4.86 -13.07 14.63
N GLU A 253 4.41 -12.02 13.93
CA GLU A 253 5.05 -11.55 12.70
C GLU A 253 6.18 -10.54 12.94
N LEU A 254 6.03 -9.60 13.86
CA LEU A 254 7.00 -8.50 14.03
C LEU A 254 8.40 -8.96 14.48
N PRO A 255 8.56 -9.91 15.44
CA PRO A 255 9.89 -10.39 15.83
C PRO A 255 10.70 -10.98 14.66
N LEU A 256 10.04 -11.56 13.66
CA LEU A 256 10.71 -12.12 12.48
C LEU A 256 11.32 -11.03 11.57
N LEU A 257 10.84 -9.79 11.69
CA LEU A 257 11.31 -8.63 10.95
C LEU A 257 12.38 -7.81 11.70
N GLU A 258 12.68 -8.15 12.96
CA GLU A 258 13.67 -7.45 13.79
C GLU A 258 15.03 -7.29 13.09
N ARG A 259 15.47 -8.33 12.36
CA ARG A 259 16.74 -8.32 11.61
C ARG A 259 16.86 -7.16 10.61
N TYR A 260 15.74 -6.65 10.12
CA TYR A 260 15.67 -5.49 9.24
C TYR A 260 15.34 -4.21 10.01
N LEU A 261 14.36 -4.27 10.92
CA LEU A 261 13.89 -3.12 11.69
C LEU A 261 14.95 -2.53 12.64
N LYS A 262 16.00 -3.31 12.96
CA LYS A 262 17.19 -2.81 13.66
C LYS A 262 18.02 -1.81 12.85
N ARG A 263 17.75 -1.60 11.55
CA ARG A 263 18.41 -0.57 10.73
C ARG A 263 17.72 0.78 10.95
N PRO A 264 18.45 1.90 11.04
CA PRO A 264 17.86 3.20 11.40
C PRO A 264 16.78 3.67 10.41
N ASP A 265 16.96 3.39 9.12
CA ASP A 265 16.15 3.80 7.96
C ASP A 265 15.07 2.78 7.53
N VAL A 266 14.80 1.78 8.37
CA VAL A 266 13.71 0.81 8.15
C VAL A 266 12.59 1.01 9.18
N HIS A 267 11.36 1.10 8.70
CA HIS A 267 10.14 1.43 9.45
C HIS A 267 9.03 0.39 9.19
N LEU A 268 7.88 0.56 9.83
CA LEU A 268 6.80 -0.44 9.84
C LEU A 268 5.49 0.13 9.29
N GLY A 269 4.85 -0.62 8.41
CA GLY A 269 3.44 -0.47 8.02
C GLY A 269 2.61 -1.64 8.57
N ILE A 270 1.37 -1.38 8.97
CA ILE A 270 0.41 -2.42 9.37
C ILE A 270 -0.96 -2.18 8.73
N ASP A 271 -1.56 -3.27 8.25
CA ASP A 271 -2.84 -3.25 7.53
C ASP A 271 -3.98 -3.89 8.35
N PRO A 272 -4.75 -3.08 9.10
CA PRO A 272 -5.89 -3.59 9.88
C PRO A 272 -6.92 -4.38 9.08
N GLU A 273 -7.18 -4.03 7.81
CA GLU A 273 -8.15 -4.72 6.97
C GLU A 273 -7.78 -6.18 6.67
N PHE A 274 -6.51 -6.56 6.88
CA PHE A 274 -6.03 -7.93 6.74
C PHE A 274 -5.79 -8.64 8.08
N SER A 275 -6.16 -8.01 9.20
CA SER A 275 -6.17 -8.65 10.52
C SER A 275 -7.47 -9.42 10.75
N MET A 276 -7.43 -10.72 10.47
CA MET A 276 -8.61 -11.58 10.44
C MET A 276 -8.87 -12.27 11.79
N LYS A 277 -8.52 -11.63 12.91
CA LYS A 277 -8.61 -12.20 14.28
C LYS A 277 -9.99 -12.77 14.66
N ASN A 278 -11.05 -12.37 13.96
CA ASN A 278 -12.42 -12.86 14.13
C ASN A 278 -12.79 -14.06 13.22
N GLY A 279 -11.80 -14.77 12.65
CA GLY A 279 -12.04 -16.03 11.91
C GLY A 279 -12.53 -15.89 10.47
N GLY A 280 -12.05 -14.89 9.72
CA GLY A 280 -12.38 -14.69 8.30
C GLY A 280 -11.22 -15.01 7.34
N ARG A 281 -11.53 -15.21 6.05
CA ARG A 281 -10.50 -15.25 5.01
C ARG A 281 -10.16 -13.84 4.52
N PRO A 282 -8.87 -13.49 4.39
CA PRO A 282 -8.47 -12.24 3.74
C PRO A 282 -9.15 -12.04 2.38
N GLY A 283 -9.55 -10.81 2.08
CA GLY A 283 -10.27 -10.47 0.84
C GLY A 283 -11.73 -10.91 0.76
N LYS A 284 -12.24 -11.65 1.75
CA LYS A 284 -13.68 -11.98 1.88
C LYS A 284 -14.39 -11.19 2.96
N ARG A 285 -13.67 -10.80 4.00
CA ARG A 285 -14.12 -9.89 5.05
C ARG A 285 -13.05 -8.84 5.27
N ILE A 286 -13.45 -7.70 5.82
CA ILE A 286 -12.54 -6.66 6.25
C ILE A 286 -12.18 -6.94 7.72
N GLY A 287 -10.88 -7.05 7.98
CA GLY A 287 -10.30 -7.23 9.30
C GLY A 287 -10.34 -5.97 10.17
N THR A 288 -9.72 -6.06 11.34
CA THR A 288 -9.61 -4.92 12.26
C THR A 288 -8.41 -5.07 13.20
N TYR A 289 -7.83 -3.94 13.60
CA TYR A 289 -6.97 -3.82 14.76
C TYR A 289 -7.67 -3.04 15.85
N ASP A 290 -7.33 -3.36 17.08
CA ASP A 290 -7.65 -2.53 18.24
C ASP A 290 -6.45 -1.64 18.60
N ALA A 291 -6.67 -0.59 19.40
CA ALA A 291 -5.58 0.19 19.97
C ALA A 291 -4.55 -0.68 20.70
N SER A 292 -4.95 -1.79 21.33
CA SER A 292 -4.03 -2.76 21.94
C SER A 292 -3.04 -3.38 20.93
N ASP A 293 -3.47 -3.66 19.70
CA ASP A 293 -2.62 -4.18 18.63
C ASP A 293 -1.59 -3.12 18.17
N ILE A 294 -2.06 -1.88 17.97
CA ILE A 294 -1.20 -0.74 17.58
C ILE A 294 -0.21 -0.41 18.70
N ASN A 295 -0.65 -0.44 19.95
CA ASN A 295 0.19 -0.22 21.12
C ASN A 295 1.24 -1.34 21.27
N TYR A 296 0.94 -2.57 20.88
CA TYR A 296 1.94 -3.64 20.82
C TYR A 296 3.01 -3.32 19.76
N ALA A 297 2.62 -2.96 18.54
CA ALA A 297 3.57 -2.59 17.48
C ALA A 297 4.45 -1.39 17.89
N SER A 298 3.84 -0.37 18.50
CA SER A 298 4.54 0.80 19.03
C SER A 298 5.58 0.40 20.09
N ARG A 299 5.20 -0.39 21.11
CA ARG A 299 6.16 -0.87 22.13
C ARG A 299 7.27 -1.74 21.54
N PHE A 300 6.96 -2.59 20.57
CA PHE A 300 7.96 -3.40 19.88
C PHE A 300 9.01 -2.51 19.20
N LEU A 301 8.58 -1.51 18.41
CA LEU A 301 9.48 -0.56 17.76
C LEU A 301 10.27 0.29 18.76
N ALA A 302 9.63 0.77 19.82
CA ALA A 302 10.31 1.52 20.89
C ALA A 302 11.40 0.66 21.57
N GLY A 303 11.13 -0.62 21.80
CA GLY A 303 12.13 -1.57 22.32
C GLY A 303 13.32 -1.76 21.37
N LEU A 304 13.10 -1.74 20.05
CA LEU A 304 14.19 -1.76 19.07
C LEU A 304 15.00 -0.47 19.10
N VAL A 305 14.35 0.68 19.29
CA VAL A 305 15.02 1.98 19.45
C VAL A 305 15.95 1.97 20.65
N ASP A 306 15.49 1.50 21.82
CA ASP A 306 16.33 1.38 23.01
C ASP A 306 17.45 0.35 22.82
N LYS A 307 17.11 -0.84 22.31
CA LYS A 307 18.05 -1.97 22.18
C LYS A 307 19.19 -1.67 21.20
N TYR A 308 18.92 -0.97 20.12
CA TYR A 308 19.87 -0.71 19.04
C TYR A 308 20.28 0.76 18.91
N GLN A 309 19.87 1.62 19.84
CA GLN A 309 20.20 3.05 19.87
C GLN A 309 19.83 3.75 18.55
N LEU A 310 18.60 3.51 18.08
CA LEU A 310 18.12 4.00 16.79
C LEU A 310 17.47 5.38 16.91
N PRO A 311 17.37 6.15 15.81
CA PRO A 311 16.41 7.24 15.75
C PRO A 311 14.96 6.71 15.86
N PRO A 312 13.99 7.58 16.19
CA PRO A 312 12.59 7.21 16.26
C PRO A 312 12.07 6.51 15.00
N LYS A 313 11.21 5.51 15.19
CA LYS A 313 10.58 4.76 14.09
C LYS A 313 9.28 5.41 13.65
N LEU A 314 8.97 5.33 12.36
CA LEU A 314 7.63 5.57 11.85
C LEU A 314 6.81 4.27 11.93
N LEU A 315 5.58 4.38 12.39
CA LEU A 315 4.55 3.35 12.35
C LEU A 315 3.38 3.87 11.51
N VAL A 316 3.22 3.34 10.30
CA VAL A 316 2.08 3.65 9.44
C VAL A 316 0.97 2.64 9.70
N VAL A 317 -0.24 3.13 9.97
CA VAL A 317 -1.42 2.28 10.16
C VAL A 317 -2.41 2.58 9.05
N HIS A 318 -2.64 1.61 8.17
CA HIS A 318 -3.49 1.74 6.99
C HIS A 318 -4.97 1.68 7.38
N ARG A 319 -5.60 2.83 7.55
CA ARG A 319 -7.01 2.92 7.93
C ARG A 319 -7.90 2.99 6.70
N PHE A 320 -8.22 1.83 6.14
CA PHE A 320 -9.10 1.70 4.98
C PHE A 320 -10.57 2.00 5.31
N THR A 321 -11.04 1.59 6.49
CA THR A 321 -12.40 1.89 6.99
C THR A 321 -12.31 2.47 8.40
N GLN A 322 -13.35 3.20 8.84
CA GLN A 322 -13.40 3.70 10.22
C GLN A 322 -13.23 2.58 11.25
N LYS A 323 -13.95 1.47 11.06
CA LYS A 323 -13.91 0.30 11.97
C LYS A 323 -12.64 -0.55 11.81
N GLY A 324 -11.76 -0.20 10.88
CA GLY A 324 -10.46 -0.86 10.73
C GLY A 324 -9.61 -0.68 11.98
N VAL A 325 -9.79 0.41 12.73
CA VAL A 325 -9.14 0.62 14.02
C VAL A 325 -10.19 0.89 15.08
N THR A 326 -10.27 0.03 16.09
CA THR A 326 -11.14 0.25 17.27
C THR A 326 -10.39 0.94 18.39
N ASN A 327 -11.12 1.71 19.20
CA ASN A 327 -10.60 2.36 20.40
C ASN A 327 -9.40 3.29 20.14
N ALA A 328 -9.38 4.00 18.99
CA ALA A 328 -8.24 4.82 18.57
C ALA A 328 -7.74 5.83 19.63
N ARG A 329 -8.63 6.34 20.48
CA ARG A 329 -8.29 7.22 21.63
C ARG A 329 -7.37 6.58 22.68
N ASP A 330 -7.31 5.24 22.73
CA ASP A 330 -6.50 4.48 23.68
C ASP A 330 -5.12 4.13 23.10
N ILE A 331 -4.80 4.60 21.89
CA ILE A 331 -3.45 4.51 21.31
C ILE A 331 -2.52 5.43 22.10
N ARG A 332 -1.45 4.86 22.66
CA ARG A 332 -0.46 5.56 23.48
C ARG A 332 0.72 5.97 22.62
N LEU A 333 1.02 7.27 22.64
CA LEU A 333 2.17 7.84 21.93
C LEU A 333 3.45 7.66 22.74
N ASP A 334 4.53 7.32 22.06
CA ASP A 334 5.89 7.20 22.61
C ASP A 334 6.82 8.10 21.77
N PRO A 335 7.68 8.94 22.37
CA PRO A 335 8.62 9.78 21.60
C PRO A 335 9.54 9.00 20.64
N LYS A 336 9.74 7.70 20.87
CA LYS A 336 10.51 6.80 20.01
C LYS A 336 9.75 6.28 18.80
N VAL A 337 8.43 6.49 18.73
CA VAL A 337 7.58 6.02 17.63
C VAL A 337 6.62 7.11 17.17
N GLN A 338 6.75 7.50 15.91
CA GLN A 338 5.90 8.46 15.22
C GLN A 338 4.79 7.70 14.49
N VAL A 339 3.55 7.83 14.97
CA VAL A 339 2.39 7.12 14.43
C VAL A 339 1.72 7.97 13.33
N VAL A 340 1.57 7.37 12.15
CA VAL A 340 0.82 7.94 11.04
C VAL A 340 -0.49 7.17 10.90
N MET A 341 -1.62 7.86 11.06
CA MET A 341 -2.92 7.32 10.71
C MET A 341 -3.23 7.64 9.25
N HIS A 342 -3.18 6.61 8.41
CA HIS A 342 -3.11 6.74 6.97
C HIS A 342 -4.47 6.46 6.34
N MET A 343 -5.08 7.46 5.68
CA MET A 343 -6.31 7.24 4.92
C MET A 343 -6.00 6.34 3.73
N ASP A 344 -6.47 5.09 3.76
CA ASP A 344 -6.08 4.05 2.79
C ASP A 344 -7.11 3.79 1.69
N GLY A 345 -8.23 4.51 1.72
CA GLY A 345 -9.33 4.34 0.77
C GLY A 345 -9.04 4.88 -0.64
N PHE A 346 -9.88 4.48 -1.58
CA PHE A 346 -9.88 4.94 -2.97
C PHE A 346 -11.21 5.61 -3.34
N GLY A 347 -11.23 6.27 -4.48
CA GLY A 347 -12.40 6.89 -5.06
C GLY A 347 -12.17 8.33 -5.48
N ALA A 348 -13.24 8.94 -5.98
CA ALA A 348 -13.20 10.35 -6.36
C ALA A 348 -12.90 11.26 -5.16
N PRO A 349 -12.38 12.48 -5.39
CA PRO A 349 -11.82 13.31 -4.33
C PRO A 349 -12.80 13.62 -3.19
N TRP A 350 -14.08 13.85 -3.51
CA TRP A 350 -15.10 14.12 -2.50
C TRP A 350 -15.32 12.93 -1.55
N LEU A 351 -15.39 11.69 -2.06
CA LEU A 351 -15.57 10.49 -1.23
C LEU A 351 -14.38 10.22 -0.33
N LYS A 352 -13.17 10.41 -0.88
CA LYS A 352 -11.95 10.22 -0.10
C LYS A 352 -11.81 11.29 0.97
N ARG A 353 -12.22 12.52 0.67
CA ARG A 353 -12.25 13.62 1.63
C ARG A 353 -13.28 13.40 2.75
N ASP A 354 -14.44 12.83 2.46
CA ASP A 354 -15.40 12.39 3.48
C ASP A 354 -14.81 11.32 4.39
N SER A 355 -14.11 10.35 3.80
CA SER A 355 -13.44 9.27 4.53
C SER A 355 -12.29 9.82 5.38
N TYR A 356 -11.51 10.76 4.84
CA TYR A 356 -10.45 11.45 5.59
C TYR A 356 -11.01 12.22 6.79
N TYR A 357 -12.08 13.00 6.57
CA TYR A 357 -12.79 13.70 7.63
C TYR A 357 -13.27 12.74 8.72
N SER A 358 -13.93 11.66 8.31
CA SER A 358 -14.61 10.73 9.23
C SER A 358 -13.66 9.78 9.95
N TYR A 359 -12.60 9.34 9.28
CA TYR A 359 -11.74 8.24 9.77
C TYR A 359 -10.42 8.74 10.33
N VAL A 360 -9.94 9.91 9.89
CA VAL A 360 -8.67 10.50 10.34
C VAL A 360 -8.94 11.74 11.18
N LYS A 361 -9.52 12.80 10.60
CA LYS A 361 -9.69 14.08 11.30
C LYS A 361 -10.51 13.95 12.58
N LYS A 362 -11.58 13.16 12.57
CA LYS A 362 -12.46 12.94 13.73
C LYS A 362 -11.84 12.10 14.85
N GLU A 363 -10.77 11.37 14.57
CA GLU A 363 -10.11 10.46 15.51
C GLU A 363 -8.61 10.75 15.54
N PRO A 364 -8.18 11.89 16.11
CA PRO A 364 -6.79 12.31 16.11
C PRO A 364 -5.90 11.31 16.86
N VAL A 365 -4.73 10.99 16.28
CA VAL A 365 -3.71 10.14 16.90
C VAL A 365 -2.39 10.90 17.04
N GLN A 366 -1.68 11.15 15.95
CA GLN A 366 -0.46 11.96 15.97
C GLN A 366 -0.23 12.67 14.63
N PHE A 367 0.02 11.91 13.57
CA PHE A 367 0.17 12.45 12.21
C PHE A 367 -0.83 11.81 11.26
N ALA A 368 -1.16 12.53 10.19
CA ALA A 368 -2.05 12.04 9.16
C ALA A 368 -1.31 11.65 7.88
N GLY A 369 -1.84 10.65 7.18
CA GLY A 369 -1.37 10.25 5.86
C GLY A 369 -2.50 10.10 4.84
N TRP A 370 -2.12 9.99 3.57
CA TRP A 370 -3.02 9.82 2.43
C TRP A 370 -2.47 8.84 1.40
N LYS A 371 -3.25 7.81 1.06
CA LYS A 371 -2.98 6.95 -0.10
C LYS A 371 -3.53 7.61 -1.35
N GLN A 372 -2.73 7.76 -2.40
CA GLN A 372 -3.14 8.23 -3.72
C GLN A 372 -3.02 7.10 -4.72
N PHE A 373 -4.14 6.65 -5.29
CA PHE A 373 -4.09 5.67 -6.36
C PHE A 373 -3.82 6.39 -7.68
N THR A 374 -2.98 5.80 -8.51
CA THR A 374 -2.57 6.36 -9.81
C THR A 374 -3.47 5.89 -10.96
N LYS A 375 -4.20 4.79 -10.78
CA LYS A 375 -5.05 4.19 -11.81
C LYS A 375 -6.46 4.79 -11.79
N PRO A 376 -7.03 5.18 -12.95
CA PRO A 376 -8.37 5.75 -13.06
C PRO A 376 -9.50 4.83 -12.56
N ARG A 377 -9.27 3.51 -12.51
CA ARG A 377 -10.26 2.57 -11.96
C ARG A 377 -10.41 2.69 -10.43
N ASN A 378 -9.43 3.28 -9.76
CA ASN A 378 -9.37 3.42 -8.31
C ASN A 378 -9.72 4.87 -7.93
N ASP A 379 -8.87 5.82 -8.32
CA ASP A 379 -9.11 7.26 -8.09
C ASP A 379 -9.38 7.95 -9.44
N SER A 380 -10.61 8.46 -9.63
CA SER A 380 -11.01 9.17 -10.84
C SER A 380 -12.03 10.29 -10.56
N PRO A 381 -11.65 11.57 -10.75
CA PRO A 381 -10.25 12.01 -10.92
C PRO A 381 -9.41 11.71 -9.66
N PRO A 382 -8.07 11.69 -9.75
CA PRO A 382 -7.22 11.70 -8.56
C PRO A 382 -7.38 13.01 -7.78
N THR A 383 -7.08 12.99 -6.49
CA THR A 383 -7.04 14.23 -5.69
C THR A 383 -5.74 14.96 -6.01
N SER A 384 -5.82 16.25 -6.31
CA SER A 384 -4.64 17.03 -6.70
C SER A 384 -3.75 17.33 -5.49
N LYS A 385 -2.44 17.48 -5.71
CA LYS A 385 -1.49 17.81 -4.64
C LYS A 385 -1.87 19.10 -3.87
N PRO A 386 -2.32 20.19 -4.54
CA PRO A 386 -2.83 21.37 -3.82
C PRO A 386 -4.06 21.07 -2.94
N GLU A 387 -4.98 20.22 -3.38
CA GLU A 387 -6.12 19.81 -2.54
C GLU A 387 -5.68 18.98 -1.33
N LEU A 388 -4.64 18.16 -1.47
CA LEU A 388 -4.06 17.42 -0.34
C LEU A 388 -3.43 18.35 0.70
N LEU A 389 -2.73 19.39 0.25
CA LEU A 389 -2.15 20.42 1.12
C LEU A 389 -3.20 21.23 1.89
N ARG A 390 -4.44 21.28 1.39
CA ARG A 390 -5.54 21.98 2.05
C ARG A 390 -6.24 21.17 3.11
N LEU A 391 -6.03 19.85 3.19
CA LEU A 391 -6.59 19.02 4.25
C LEU A 391 -6.11 19.51 5.62
N TRP A 392 -6.98 19.36 6.62
CA TRP A 392 -6.65 19.62 8.01
C TRP A 392 -6.94 18.39 8.87
N PRO A 393 -5.92 17.79 9.51
CA PRO A 393 -4.50 18.15 9.41
C PRO A 393 -3.95 17.94 7.99
N ALA A 394 -2.86 18.62 7.63
CA ALA A 394 -2.21 18.37 6.33
C ALA A 394 -1.48 17.00 6.39
N PRO A 395 -1.69 16.08 5.43
CA PRO A 395 -0.98 14.81 5.44
C PRO A 395 0.53 14.99 5.27
N LEU A 396 1.29 14.37 6.17
CA LEU A 396 2.76 14.37 6.15
C LEU A 396 3.34 13.05 5.60
N TYR A 397 2.48 12.08 5.33
CA TYR A 397 2.82 10.83 4.68
C TYR A 397 1.90 10.63 3.47
N ILE A 398 2.46 10.65 2.26
CA ILE A 398 1.73 10.41 1.02
C ILE A 398 2.25 9.13 0.39
N GLN A 399 1.35 8.20 0.12
CA GLN A 399 1.68 6.92 -0.48
C GLN A 399 1.03 6.77 -1.84
N TYR A 400 1.82 6.51 -2.88
CA TYR A 400 1.32 6.22 -4.22
C TYR A 400 1.20 4.71 -4.47
N GLN A 401 0.07 4.30 -5.06
CA GLN A 401 -0.24 2.91 -5.41
C GLN A 401 -0.80 2.76 -6.83
#